data_AF-A0A0D2F376-F1
#
_entry.id   AF-A0A0D2F376-F1
#
_cell.length_a   1.000
_cell.length_b   1.000
_cell.length_c   1.000
_cell.angle_alpha   90.00
_cell.angle_beta   90.00
_cell.angle_gamma   90.00
#
_symmetry.space_group_name_H-M   'P 1'
#
loop_
_entity.id
_entity.type
_entity.pdbx_description
1 polymer ?
#
loop_
_entity_poly.entity_id
_entity_poly.type
_entity_poly.pdbx_seq_one_letter_code
_entity_poly.pdbx_strand_id
1 'polypeptide(L)'
;MGTLLHYLITGTGCDLIIICRGEFFLVHKSVIAAHSPVLERDACKSTFLDGEAYILDAVSPDVFRKVLTFMYRDDIPESFQSTLAASTQFPLGEKFPSTDAFLVTIRGKPVTVNLLGGSTKTMDTITNADKWAILMAKQALIKDTYDVCPSTRNWTPKGHLRAKIITWFEKELRTGCPLSEDFHVWAGYILRAYDDFIQPFFRICALHIPVVEKDTSLVTLLRQCNSSLWEGMLSVRAQWQKDLVNKREELQKTRDQCLVLKVDAEKQKAASRDQEKLHKSKMEELQKSLALADGRTRAAQAMAQRLDKLTCSLQQDLLKEKASGVQLKETNTKKENQPAKSDPVTSKLRKQIGDLNKMVKNKEQALKESKATNNKVKAALRSEKEALRIEYAKVKDAFTGFKRWINDTPKCPSCQREHNIRIEHQRYTSIGVACAHCPFRTMWYGADTDDGKA
;
A
#
# COMPACT_ATOMS: atom_id res chain seq x y z
N MET A 1 40.20 10.15 -31.56
CA MET A 1 39.56 11.44 -31.91
C MET A 1 40.41 12.53 -31.27
N GLY A 2 40.84 13.55 -32.03
CA GLY A 2 41.60 14.66 -31.47
C GLY A 2 40.85 15.31 -30.32
N THR A 3 41.55 15.67 -29.25
CA THR A 3 40.97 16.21 -28.01
C THR A 3 40.08 17.42 -28.26
N LEU A 4 40.39 18.26 -29.24
CA LEU A 4 39.59 19.43 -29.62
C LEU A 4 38.20 19.05 -30.19
N LEU A 5 38.12 18.10 -31.12
CA LEU A 5 36.84 17.70 -31.73
C LEU A 5 35.83 17.18 -30.68
N HIS A 6 36.32 16.55 -29.62
CA HIS A 6 35.47 16.14 -28.50
C HIS A 6 34.79 17.34 -27.81
N TYR A 7 35.50 18.45 -27.63
CA TYR A 7 34.92 19.67 -27.07
C TYR A 7 33.88 20.30 -28.00
N LEU A 8 34.09 20.28 -29.33
CA LEU A 8 33.08 20.74 -30.28
C LEU A 8 31.80 19.90 -30.24
N ILE A 9 31.94 18.56 -30.23
CA ILE A 9 30.79 17.64 -30.23
C ILE A 9 29.99 17.73 -28.93
N THR A 10 30.69 17.80 -27.79
CA THR A 10 30.03 17.83 -26.49
C THR A 10 29.55 19.23 -26.10
N GLY A 11 30.06 20.28 -26.74
CA GLY A 11 29.84 21.67 -26.29
C GLY A 11 30.53 22.01 -24.97
N THR A 12 31.35 21.11 -24.42
CA THR A 12 31.95 21.28 -23.10
C THR A 12 32.93 22.45 -23.12
N GLY A 13 32.66 23.48 -22.33
CA GLY A 13 33.54 24.65 -22.21
C GLY A 13 33.37 25.69 -23.32
N CYS A 14 32.32 25.59 -24.15
CA CYS A 14 32.04 26.61 -25.16
C CYS A 14 31.72 27.96 -24.51
N ASP A 15 32.32 29.01 -25.06
CA ASP A 15 32.24 30.40 -24.61
C ASP A 15 31.82 31.36 -25.74
N LEU A 16 31.49 30.81 -26.92
CA LEU A 16 30.94 31.54 -28.06
C LEU A 16 29.88 30.70 -28.80
N ILE A 17 28.83 31.38 -29.25
CA ILE A 17 27.77 30.80 -30.06
C ILE A 17 27.76 31.50 -31.42
N ILE A 18 27.96 30.74 -32.49
CA ILE A 18 27.83 31.25 -33.85
C ILE A 18 26.47 30.82 -34.38
N ILE A 19 25.64 31.80 -34.73
CA ILE A 19 24.29 31.61 -35.25
C ILE A 19 24.37 31.73 -36.77
N CYS A 20 24.43 30.60 -37.46
CA CYS A 20 24.58 30.56 -38.91
C CYS A 20 23.24 30.19 -39.55
N ARG A 21 22.58 31.17 -40.18
CA ARG A 21 21.24 31.04 -40.80
C ARG A 21 20.21 30.35 -39.90
N GLY A 22 20.27 30.66 -38.61
CA GLY A 22 19.37 30.12 -37.59
C GLY A 22 19.82 28.82 -36.93
N GLU A 23 20.87 28.15 -37.42
CA GLU A 23 21.50 27.05 -36.70
C GLU A 23 22.54 27.58 -35.71
N PHE A 24 22.53 27.04 -34.49
CA PHE A 24 23.46 27.43 -33.43
C PHE A 24 24.66 26.48 -33.41
N PHE A 25 25.86 27.06 -33.46
CA PHE A 25 27.13 26.36 -33.34
C PHE A 25 27.84 26.83 -32.08
N LEU A 26 27.90 25.97 -31.07
CA LEU A 26 28.62 26.26 -29.84
C LEU A 26 30.09 25.92 -30.03
N VAL A 27 30.94 26.91 -29.83
CA VAL A 27 32.36 26.87 -30.16
C VAL A 27 33.18 27.55 -29.06
N HIS A 28 34.49 27.41 -29.16
CA HIS A 28 35.47 27.98 -28.26
C HIS A 28 36.13 29.18 -28.95
N LYS A 29 36.05 30.37 -28.34
CA LYS A 29 36.68 31.61 -28.83
C LYS A 29 38.15 31.40 -29.14
N SER A 30 38.86 30.66 -28.29
CA SER A 30 40.27 30.33 -28.47
C SER A 30 40.56 29.56 -29.76
N VAL A 31 39.71 28.58 -30.10
CA VAL A 31 39.85 27.80 -31.34
C VAL A 31 39.49 28.65 -32.55
N ILE A 32 38.40 29.40 -32.48
CA ILE A 32 38.01 30.30 -33.58
C ILE A 32 39.09 31.37 -33.84
N ALA A 33 39.62 31.98 -32.78
CA ALA A 33 40.67 32.99 -32.84
C ALA A 33 41.96 32.45 -33.46
N ALA A 34 42.35 31.23 -33.08
CA ALA A 34 43.55 30.59 -33.62
C ALA A 34 43.46 30.29 -35.13
N HIS A 35 42.27 29.99 -35.65
CA HIS A 35 42.10 29.56 -37.04
C HIS A 35 41.55 30.64 -37.99
N SER A 36 40.96 31.72 -37.48
CA SER A 36 40.36 32.75 -38.33
C SER A 36 40.45 34.15 -37.71
N PRO A 37 41.39 35.00 -38.15
CA PRO A 37 41.47 36.41 -37.73
C PRO A 37 40.21 37.23 -38.07
N VAL A 38 39.44 36.78 -39.07
CA VAL A 38 38.17 37.40 -39.46
C VAL A 38 37.11 37.07 -38.41
N LEU A 39 36.91 35.78 -38.10
CA LEU A 39 35.95 35.39 -37.07
C LEU A 39 36.40 35.84 -35.68
N GLU A 40 37.69 35.95 -35.39
CA GLU A 40 38.18 36.55 -34.16
C GLU A 40 37.71 38.00 -34.03
N ARG A 41 37.91 38.80 -35.08
CA ARG A 41 37.52 40.21 -35.08
C ARG A 41 36.01 40.38 -34.98
N ASP A 42 35.24 39.59 -35.73
CA ASP A 42 33.81 39.82 -35.88
C ASP A 42 33.01 39.07 -34.81
N ALA A 43 33.35 37.81 -34.53
CA ALA A 43 32.64 36.99 -33.57
C ALA A 43 33.09 37.23 -32.12
N CYS A 44 34.40 37.28 -31.86
CA CYS A 44 34.88 37.48 -30.49
C CYS A 44 34.73 38.92 -29.98
N LYS A 45 34.50 39.90 -30.88
CA LYS A 45 34.19 41.30 -30.52
C LYS A 45 32.72 41.67 -30.76
N SER A 46 31.87 40.68 -31.03
CA SER A 46 30.43 40.91 -31.09
C SER A 46 29.96 41.56 -29.80
N THR A 47 29.00 42.49 -29.86
CA THR A 47 28.33 43.02 -28.67
C THR A 47 27.05 42.23 -28.36
N PHE A 48 26.74 41.21 -29.16
CA PHE A 48 25.55 40.39 -28.96
C PHE A 48 25.79 39.36 -27.85
N LEU A 49 24.90 39.34 -26.86
CA LEU A 49 25.05 38.60 -25.59
C LEU A 49 26.40 38.90 -24.92
N ASP A 50 26.78 40.17 -24.76
CA ASP A 50 28.06 40.56 -24.16
C ASP A 50 29.30 39.91 -24.82
N GLY A 51 29.19 39.63 -26.12
CA GLY A 51 30.23 38.97 -26.93
C GLY A 51 30.26 37.46 -26.82
N GLU A 52 29.20 36.86 -26.32
CA GLU A 52 29.02 35.41 -26.25
C GLU A 52 28.29 34.84 -27.47
N ALA A 53 27.74 35.69 -28.35
CA ALA A 53 27.12 35.24 -29.59
C ALA A 53 27.44 36.12 -30.80
N TYR A 54 27.47 35.51 -31.98
CA TYR A 54 27.72 36.16 -33.26
C TYR A 54 26.80 35.60 -34.34
N ILE A 55 26.25 36.46 -35.19
CA ILE A 55 25.35 36.06 -36.29
C ILE A 55 26.17 35.99 -37.59
N LEU A 56 26.16 34.84 -38.25
CA LEU A 56 26.88 34.56 -39.50
C LEU A 56 25.89 34.16 -40.61
N ASP A 57 25.38 35.12 -41.36
CA ASP A 57 24.38 34.84 -42.41
C ASP A 57 25.00 34.52 -43.79
N ALA A 58 26.30 34.80 -43.95
CA ALA A 58 27.02 34.73 -45.23
C ALA A 58 27.27 33.29 -45.73
N VAL A 59 27.25 32.29 -44.84
CA VAL A 59 27.62 30.89 -45.15
C VAL A 59 26.44 29.96 -44.87
N SER A 60 26.33 28.83 -45.58
CA SER A 60 25.32 27.81 -45.23
C SER A 60 25.74 27.05 -43.96
N PRO A 61 24.80 26.61 -43.12
CA PRO A 61 25.10 25.83 -41.91
C PRO A 61 25.97 24.60 -42.20
N ASP A 62 25.72 23.91 -43.32
CA ASP A 62 26.53 22.77 -43.74
C ASP A 62 27.97 23.19 -44.00
N VAL A 63 28.21 24.18 -44.87
CA VAL A 63 29.59 24.64 -45.16
C VAL A 63 30.28 25.09 -43.88
N PHE A 64 29.56 25.79 -42.99
CA PHE A 64 30.13 26.24 -41.72
C PHE A 64 30.48 25.08 -40.76
N ARG A 65 29.62 24.04 -40.65
CA ARG A 65 29.90 22.82 -39.88
C ARG A 65 31.20 22.14 -40.32
N LYS A 66 31.48 22.23 -41.61
CA LYS A 66 32.62 21.63 -42.26
C LYS A 66 33.89 22.45 -42.01
N VAL A 67 33.78 23.78 -42.05
CA VAL A 67 34.82 24.72 -41.57
C VAL A 67 35.14 24.48 -40.10
N LEU A 68 34.14 24.31 -39.23
CA LEU A 68 34.37 23.98 -37.82
C LEU A 68 35.08 22.63 -37.66
N THR A 69 34.64 21.60 -38.39
CA THR A 69 35.35 20.31 -38.37
C THR A 69 36.82 20.47 -38.73
N PHE A 70 37.13 21.28 -39.75
CA PHE A 70 38.51 21.60 -40.11
C PHE A 70 39.25 22.32 -38.96
N MET A 71 38.68 23.38 -38.38
CA MET A 71 39.30 24.12 -37.27
C MET A 71 39.60 23.23 -36.05
N TYR A 72 38.74 22.24 -35.76
CA TYR A 72 38.92 21.38 -34.58
C TYR A 72 39.72 20.10 -34.84
N ARG A 73 39.95 19.72 -36.10
CA ARG A 73 40.64 18.48 -36.48
C ARG A 73 41.96 18.73 -37.21
N ASP A 74 42.17 19.93 -37.74
CA ASP A 74 43.27 20.32 -38.63
C ASP A 74 43.38 19.42 -39.88
N ASP A 75 42.25 18.86 -40.29
CA ASP A 75 42.13 17.91 -41.40
C ASP A 75 40.88 18.29 -42.20
N ILE A 76 41.07 18.52 -43.50
CA ILE A 76 40.00 18.72 -44.46
C ILE A 76 39.71 17.34 -45.05
N PRO A 77 38.59 16.68 -44.72
CA PRO A 77 38.27 15.39 -45.32
C PRO A 77 38.32 15.50 -46.86
N GLU A 78 38.94 14.56 -47.57
CA GLU A 78 39.13 14.67 -49.05
C GLU A 78 37.81 14.96 -49.81
N SER A 79 36.67 14.56 -49.25
CA SER A 79 35.33 14.90 -49.78
C SER A 79 35.06 16.40 -49.91
N PHE A 80 35.81 17.26 -49.22
CA PHE A 80 35.64 18.71 -49.21
C PHE A 80 36.22 19.43 -50.41
N GLN A 81 37.33 18.94 -50.96
CA GLN A 81 37.97 19.60 -52.10
C GLN A 81 37.01 19.65 -53.30
N SER A 82 36.18 18.61 -53.46
CA SER A 82 35.17 18.54 -54.53
C SER A 82 33.84 19.22 -54.18
N THR A 83 33.45 19.28 -52.89
CA THR A 83 32.12 19.81 -52.50
C THR A 83 32.10 21.33 -52.33
N LEU A 84 33.24 21.97 -52.04
CA LEU A 84 33.36 23.44 -51.96
C LEU A 84 33.01 24.14 -53.28
N ALA A 85 33.15 23.44 -54.42
CA ALA A 85 32.75 23.94 -55.73
C ALA A 85 31.23 23.80 -56.04
N ALA A 86 30.47 23.03 -55.24
CA ALA A 86 29.11 22.60 -55.60
C ALA A 86 28.00 23.02 -54.61
N SER A 87 28.30 23.82 -53.58
CA SER A 87 27.32 24.13 -52.53
C SER A 87 26.45 25.35 -52.86
N THR A 88 25.53 25.17 -53.81
CA THR A 88 24.30 25.98 -53.94
C THR A 88 23.13 25.02 -54.07
N GLN A 89 22.59 24.51 -52.96
CA GLN A 89 21.24 23.94 -52.82
C GLN A 89 21.18 23.17 -51.50
N PHE A 90 20.53 23.76 -50.49
CA PHE A 90 19.65 23.12 -49.51
C PHE A 90 19.35 24.18 -48.44
N PRO A 91 18.10 24.70 -48.35
CA PRO A 91 17.70 25.56 -47.25
C PRO A 91 17.39 24.70 -46.04
N LEU A 92 18.35 24.57 -45.11
CA LEU A 92 18.13 24.01 -43.77
C LEU A 92 17.48 25.06 -42.85
N GLY A 93 16.23 25.42 -43.17
CA GLY A 93 15.37 26.25 -42.31
C GLY A 93 14.45 25.44 -41.39
N GLU A 94 14.35 24.13 -41.58
CA GLU A 94 13.30 23.31 -40.95
C GLU A 94 13.69 22.69 -39.61
N LYS A 95 14.98 22.69 -39.21
CA LYS A 95 15.39 22.10 -37.92
C LYS A 95 15.21 23.03 -36.72
N PHE A 96 15.03 24.33 -36.94
CA PHE A 96 14.73 25.31 -35.90
C PHE A 96 13.58 26.21 -36.35
N PRO A 97 12.31 25.80 -36.14
CA PRO A 97 11.19 26.67 -36.43
C PRO A 97 11.30 27.94 -35.56
N SER A 98 11.54 29.06 -36.24
CA SER A 98 11.63 30.42 -35.72
C SER A 98 12.81 30.67 -34.77
N THR A 99 14.01 30.83 -35.35
CA THR A 99 15.09 31.53 -34.64
C THR A 99 14.68 32.92 -34.18
N ASP A 100 13.77 33.60 -34.86
CA ASP A 100 13.22 34.86 -34.37
C ASP A 100 12.49 34.70 -33.04
N ALA A 101 11.61 33.70 -32.88
CA ALA A 101 10.92 33.46 -31.62
C ALA A 101 11.90 33.00 -30.52
N PHE A 102 12.91 32.20 -30.87
CA PHE A 102 13.94 31.80 -29.92
C PHE A 102 14.82 32.98 -29.49
N LEU A 103 15.27 33.82 -30.43
CA LEU A 103 16.05 35.02 -30.14
C LEU A 103 15.23 36.05 -29.37
N VAL A 104 13.92 36.16 -29.62
CA VAL A 104 13.00 36.95 -28.79
C VAL A 104 12.90 36.38 -27.37
N THR A 105 12.87 35.06 -27.23
CA THR A 105 12.86 34.40 -25.91
C THR A 105 14.17 34.64 -25.16
N ILE A 106 15.32 34.49 -25.83
CA ILE A 106 16.65 34.68 -25.24
C ILE A 106 16.93 36.16 -24.93
N ARG A 107 16.51 37.09 -25.78
CA ARG A 107 16.66 38.54 -25.49
C ARG A 107 15.79 38.98 -24.32
N GLY A 108 14.72 38.25 -24.01
CA GLY A 108 13.77 38.65 -22.97
C GLY A 108 12.94 39.87 -23.39
N LYS A 109 11.87 40.16 -22.65
CA LYS A 109 11.19 41.46 -22.76
C LYS A 109 11.93 42.44 -21.86
N PRO A 110 12.49 43.54 -22.38
CA PRO A 110 13.11 44.55 -21.54
C PRO A 110 12.07 45.10 -20.55
N VAL A 111 12.37 45.04 -19.25
CA VAL A 111 11.55 45.67 -18.22
C VAL A 111 12.25 46.96 -17.80
N THR A 112 11.57 48.09 -18.01
CA THR A 112 12.04 49.38 -17.55
C THR A 112 11.68 49.53 -16.07
N VAL A 113 12.71 49.58 -15.21
CA VAL A 113 12.53 49.81 -13.78
C VAL A 113 12.85 51.27 -13.49
N ASN A 114 11.89 52.00 -12.93
CA ASN A 114 12.12 53.36 -12.45
C ASN A 114 12.91 53.28 -11.14
N LEU A 115 14.16 53.76 -11.16
CA LEU A 115 14.98 53.87 -9.96
C LEU A 115 14.51 55.07 -9.13
N LEU A 116 14.65 55.00 -7.80
CA LEU A 116 14.26 56.03 -6.83
C LEU A 116 14.86 57.44 -7.09
N GLY A 117 15.83 57.58 -7.99
CA GLY A 117 16.43 58.86 -8.41
C GLY A 117 15.90 59.45 -9.73
N GLY A 118 14.79 58.95 -10.27
CA GLY A 118 14.23 59.43 -11.55
C GLY A 118 14.94 58.90 -12.81
N SER A 119 15.99 58.10 -12.65
CA SER A 119 16.63 57.37 -13.76
C SER A 119 15.87 56.09 -14.06
N THR A 120 15.58 55.85 -15.35
CA THR A 120 15.02 54.59 -15.82
C THR A 120 16.15 53.66 -16.26
N LYS A 121 16.25 52.46 -15.68
CA LYS A 121 17.19 51.43 -16.15
C LYS A 121 16.41 50.29 -16.78
N THR A 122 16.67 50.03 -18.05
CA THR A 122 16.14 48.87 -18.75
C THR A 122 16.98 47.66 -18.34
N MET A 123 16.36 46.67 -17.72
CA MET A 123 17.02 45.40 -17.39
C MET A 123 16.34 44.28 -18.16
N ASP A 124 17.15 43.40 -18.77
CA ASP A 124 16.66 42.11 -19.28
C ASP A 124 16.19 41.28 -18.10
N THR A 125 15.00 40.69 -18.20
CA THR A 125 14.44 39.81 -17.16
C THR A 125 15.15 38.47 -17.05
N ILE A 126 15.97 38.12 -18.04
CA ILE A 126 16.67 36.83 -18.16
C ILE A 126 18.16 37.12 -18.02
N THR A 127 18.82 36.55 -17.01
CA THR A 127 20.27 36.73 -16.82
C THR A 127 21.03 36.02 -17.94
N ASN A 128 22.27 36.44 -18.27
CA ASN A 128 23.07 35.70 -19.27
C ASN A 128 23.25 34.22 -18.89
N ALA A 129 23.33 33.92 -17.60
CA ALA A 129 23.35 32.54 -17.11
C ALA A 129 22.07 31.76 -17.50
N ASP A 130 20.90 32.38 -17.39
CA ASP A 130 19.64 31.78 -17.84
C ASP A 130 19.60 31.61 -19.37
N LYS A 131 20.12 32.60 -20.13
CA LYS A 131 20.24 32.53 -21.59
C LYS A 131 21.10 31.32 -22.00
N TRP A 132 22.26 31.15 -21.39
CA TRP A 132 23.14 30.00 -21.59
C TRP A 132 22.49 28.68 -21.17
N ALA A 133 21.77 28.64 -20.05
CA ALA A 133 21.07 27.44 -19.61
C ALA A 133 20.01 27.00 -20.62
N ILE A 134 19.24 27.94 -21.18
CA ILE A 134 18.25 27.66 -22.24
C ILE A 134 18.94 27.14 -23.50
N LEU A 135 20.06 27.76 -23.91
CA LEU A 135 20.86 27.34 -25.07
C LEU A 135 21.44 25.93 -24.90
N MET A 136 22.02 25.64 -23.73
CA MET A 136 22.57 24.31 -23.40
C MET A 136 21.48 23.24 -23.33
N ALA A 137 20.32 23.56 -22.75
CA ALA A 137 19.18 22.65 -22.73
C ALA A 137 18.66 22.35 -24.16
N LYS A 138 18.65 23.35 -25.04
CA LYS A 138 18.32 23.16 -26.47
C LYS A 138 19.37 22.32 -27.17
N GLN A 139 20.66 22.57 -26.95
CA GLN A 139 21.73 21.75 -27.52
C GLN A 139 21.62 20.29 -27.08
N ALA A 140 21.30 20.03 -25.82
CA ALA A 140 21.12 18.67 -25.32
C ALA A 140 19.99 17.90 -26.04
N LEU A 141 19.01 18.62 -26.64
CA LEU A 141 17.98 18.03 -27.50
C LEU A 141 18.50 17.73 -28.91
N ILE A 142 19.51 18.47 -29.38
CA ILE A 142 20.18 18.24 -30.65
C ILE A 142 21.22 17.12 -30.48
N LYS A 143 20.75 15.88 -30.39
CA LYS A 143 21.65 14.72 -30.35
C LYS A 143 22.39 14.56 -31.69
N ASP A 144 23.71 14.68 -31.62
CA ASP A 144 24.69 14.40 -32.69
C ASP A 144 24.59 15.30 -33.93
N THR A 145 24.83 16.60 -33.76
CA THR A 145 24.90 17.55 -34.88
C THR A 145 26.09 17.34 -35.82
N TYR A 146 27.03 16.46 -35.47
CA TYR A 146 28.28 16.25 -36.18
C TYR A 146 28.54 14.77 -36.55
N ASP A 147 27.56 13.87 -36.41
CA ASP A 147 27.76 12.45 -36.75
C ASP A 147 27.71 12.25 -38.27
N VAL A 148 28.90 12.16 -38.87
CA VAL A 148 29.09 11.98 -40.30
C VAL A 148 28.81 10.52 -40.66
N CYS A 149 27.73 10.26 -41.40
CA CYS A 149 27.41 8.95 -41.97
C CYS A 149 28.60 8.44 -42.84
N PRO A 150 29.04 7.17 -42.71
CA PRO A 150 30.14 6.64 -43.51
C PRO A 150 29.75 6.54 -45.00
N SER A 151 30.40 7.33 -45.85
CA SER A 151 30.21 7.30 -47.30
C SER A 151 30.54 5.93 -47.92
N THR A 152 29.67 5.51 -48.82
CA THR A 152 29.64 4.25 -49.57
C THR A 152 30.83 4.08 -50.53
N ARG A 153 31.60 2.99 -50.39
CA ARG A 153 32.16 2.11 -51.44
C ARG A 153 33.39 1.37 -50.86
N ASN A 154 33.35 0.04 -50.84
CA ASN A 154 34.38 -0.91 -50.35
C ASN A 154 34.45 -1.14 -48.85
N TRP A 155 33.29 -1.24 -48.20
CA TRP A 155 33.23 -1.42 -46.76
C TRP A 155 33.03 -2.89 -46.36
N THR A 156 33.99 -3.48 -45.66
CA THR A 156 33.80 -4.72 -44.89
C THR A 156 33.64 -4.37 -43.41
N PRO A 157 32.53 -4.74 -42.76
CA PRO A 157 32.31 -4.40 -41.35
C PRO A 157 33.34 -5.09 -40.46
N LYS A 158 34.38 -4.37 -40.02
CA LYS A 158 35.16 -4.78 -38.85
C LYS A 158 34.23 -4.83 -37.62
N GLY A 159 34.48 -5.74 -36.68
CA GLY A 159 33.55 -6.05 -35.58
C GLY A 159 33.00 -4.86 -34.79
N HIS A 160 33.78 -3.79 -34.60
CA HIS A 160 33.31 -2.58 -33.91
C HIS A 160 32.18 -1.85 -34.65
N LEU A 161 32.15 -1.95 -35.98
CA LEU A 161 31.25 -1.18 -36.82
C LEU A 161 29.92 -1.92 -37.01
N ARG A 162 29.95 -3.25 -36.93
CA ARG A 162 28.76 -4.08 -36.77
C ARG A 162 27.93 -3.68 -35.56
N ALA A 163 28.56 -3.49 -34.40
CA ALA A 163 27.86 -3.04 -33.21
C ALA A 163 27.20 -1.66 -33.40
N LYS A 164 27.88 -0.71 -34.05
CA LYS A 164 27.34 0.63 -34.33
C LYS A 164 26.11 0.58 -35.24
N ILE A 165 26.13 -0.25 -36.28
CA ILE A 165 24.99 -0.39 -37.19
C ILE A 165 23.80 -1.05 -36.53
N ILE A 166 24.02 -2.12 -35.77
CA ILE A 166 22.98 -2.77 -34.98
C ILE A 166 22.36 -1.75 -34.00
N THR A 167 23.20 -0.94 -33.34
CA THR A 167 22.73 0.14 -32.45
C THR A 167 21.92 1.20 -33.20
N TRP A 168 22.33 1.56 -34.42
CA TRP A 168 21.61 2.50 -35.26
C TRP A 168 20.25 1.94 -35.71
N PHE A 169 20.20 0.70 -36.20
CA PHE A 169 18.94 0.02 -36.53
C PHE A 169 18.01 -0.06 -35.33
N GLU A 170 18.52 -0.38 -34.15
CA GLU A 170 17.73 -0.42 -32.92
C GLU A 170 17.20 0.98 -32.55
N LYS A 171 18.00 2.04 -32.73
CA LYS A 171 17.57 3.42 -32.49
C LYS A 171 16.41 3.82 -33.42
N GLU A 172 16.51 3.51 -34.71
CA GLU A 172 15.44 3.77 -35.69
C GLU A 172 14.17 2.93 -35.39
N LEU A 173 14.32 1.66 -35.00
CA LEU A 173 13.17 0.84 -34.60
C LEU A 173 12.50 1.36 -33.32
N ARG A 174 13.28 1.97 -32.40
CA ARG A 174 12.76 2.61 -31.19
C ARG A 174 12.03 3.93 -31.47
N THR A 175 12.38 4.67 -32.54
CA THR A 175 11.64 5.90 -32.91
C THR A 175 10.21 5.61 -33.38
N GLY A 176 9.93 4.37 -33.77
CA GLY A 176 8.61 3.93 -34.21
C GLY A 176 8.37 4.14 -35.70
N CYS A 177 7.11 4.06 -36.14
CA CYS A 177 6.76 4.30 -37.54
C CYS A 177 6.43 5.78 -37.78
N PRO A 178 6.80 6.34 -38.95
CA PRO A 178 7.46 5.67 -40.07
C PRO A 178 8.97 5.49 -39.84
N LEU A 179 9.53 4.38 -40.36
CA LEU A 179 10.98 4.20 -40.42
C LEU A 179 11.57 5.08 -41.52
N SER A 180 12.81 5.53 -41.35
CA SER A 180 13.48 6.39 -42.34
C SER A 180 13.80 5.63 -43.64
N GLU A 181 13.79 6.33 -44.78
CA GLU A 181 14.17 5.73 -46.06
C GLU A 181 15.60 5.16 -46.01
N ASP A 182 16.50 5.87 -45.31
CA ASP A 182 17.86 5.40 -45.05
C ASP A 182 17.87 4.04 -44.34
N PHE A 183 16.97 3.84 -43.36
CA PHE A 183 16.82 2.55 -42.68
C PHE A 183 16.51 1.43 -43.68
N HIS A 184 15.54 1.62 -44.57
CA HIS A 184 15.17 0.59 -45.56
C HIS A 184 16.30 0.30 -46.53
N VAL A 185 16.99 1.33 -47.02
CA VAL A 185 18.12 1.19 -47.96
C VAL A 185 19.26 0.42 -47.30
N TRP A 186 19.67 0.81 -46.08
CA TRP A 186 20.75 0.15 -45.36
C TRP A 186 20.38 -1.26 -44.91
N ALA A 187 19.17 -1.49 -44.43
CA ALA A 187 18.71 -2.83 -44.07
C ALA A 187 18.71 -3.75 -45.31
N GLY A 188 18.18 -3.28 -46.44
CA GLY A 188 18.16 -4.02 -47.69
C GLY A 188 19.55 -4.36 -48.20
N TYR A 189 20.48 -3.40 -48.16
CA TYR A 189 21.86 -3.61 -48.58
C TYR A 189 22.60 -4.59 -47.66
N ILE A 190 22.57 -4.35 -46.34
CA ILE A 190 23.35 -5.11 -45.36
C ILE A 190 22.87 -6.56 -45.30
N LEU A 191 21.56 -6.80 -45.28
CA LEU A 191 21.03 -8.16 -45.19
C LEU A 191 21.25 -8.98 -46.47
N ARG A 192 21.43 -8.34 -47.63
CA ARG A 192 21.77 -9.01 -48.89
C ARG A 192 23.28 -9.28 -49.04
N ALA A 193 24.12 -8.45 -48.41
CA ALA A 193 25.56 -8.54 -48.54
C ALA A 193 26.23 -9.39 -47.44
N TYR A 194 25.61 -9.51 -46.26
CA TYR A 194 26.22 -10.14 -45.08
C TYR A 194 25.26 -11.10 -44.36
N ASP A 195 25.36 -12.40 -44.65
CA ASP A 195 24.50 -13.43 -44.03
C ASP A 195 24.61 -13.47 -42.50
N ASP A 196 25.79 -13.14 -41.97
CA ASP A 196 26.03 -13.12 -40.52
C ASP A 196 25.26 -11.98 -39.82
N PHE A 197 24.81 -10.94 -40.54
CA PHE A 197 23.96 -9.88 -39.98
C PHE A 197 22.49 -10.30 -39.82
N ILE A 198 22.02 -11.33 -40.53
CA ILE A 198 20.61 -11.74 -40.52
C ILE A 198 20.16 -12.05 -39.08
N GLN A 199 20.89 -12.91 -38.36
CA GLN A 199 20.52 -13.31 -37.00
C GLN A 199 20.46 -12.13 -35.99
N PRO A 200 21.49 -11.27 -35.86
CA PRO A 200 21.41 -10.08 -35.01
C PRO A 200 20.29 -9.12 -35.40
N PHE A 201 20.05 -8.90 -36.70
CA PHE A 201 19.00 -8.00 -37.16
C PHE A 201 17.60 -8.52 -36.83
N PHE A 202 17.35 -9.82 -37.03
CA PHE A 202 16.10 -10.47 -36.61
C PHE A 202 15.88 -10.40 -35.10
N ARG A 203 16.94 -10.49 -34.28
CA ARG A 203 16.84 -10.30 -32.82
C ARG A 203 16.36 -8.88 -32.47
N ILE A 204 16.86 -7.84 -33.13
CA ILE A 204 16.38 -6.47 -32.91
C ILE A 204 14.92 -6.35 -33.37
N CYS A 205 14.59 -6.89 -34.54
CA CYS A 205 13.22 -6.88 -35.05
C CYS A 205 12.26 -7.60 -34.09
N ALA A 206 12.69 -8.68 -33.43
CA ALA A 206 11.92 -9.42 -32.43
C ALA A 206 11.61 -8.59 -31.17
N LEU A 207 12.44 -7.60 -30.83
CA LEU A 207 12.17 -6.67 -29.73
C LEU A 207 11.16 -5.57 -30.12
N HIS A 208 11.03 -5.30 -31.42
CA HIS A 208 10.24 -4.20 -31.97
C HIS A 208 9.16 -4.67 -32.95
N ILE A 209 8.65 -5.90 -32.82
CA ILE A 209 7.71 -6.50 -33.78
C ILE A 209 6.47 -5.61 -34.07
N PRO A 210 5.88 -4.86 -33.11
CA PRO A 210 4.74 -3.99 -33.41
C PRO A 210 5.04 -2.85 -34.40
N VAL A 211 6.29 -2.40 -34.46
CA VAL A 211 6.77 -1.40 -35.43
C VAL A 211 7.05 -2.10 -36.76
N VAL A 212 7.74 -3.24 -36.71
CA VAL A 212 8.10 -4.03 -37.90
C VAL A 212 6.87 -4.47 -38.68
N GLU A 213 5.82 -4.98 -38.02
CA GLU A 213 4.59 -5.42 -38.70
C GLU A 213 3.82 -4.31 -39.42
N LYS A 214 3.98 -3.06 -39.00
CA LYS A 214 3.33 -1.90 -39.65
C LYS A 214 4.07 -1.47 -40.91
N ASP A 215 5.33 -1.86 -41.06
CA ASP A 215 6.18 -1.49 -42.18
C ASP A 215 6.20 -2.61 -43.23
N THR A 216 5.40 -2.46 -44.29
CA THR A 216 5.26 -3.47 -45.34
C THR A 216 6.57 -3.75 -46.08
N SER A 217 7.43 -2.75 -46.22
CA SER A 217 8.72 -2.86 -46.91
C SER A 217 9.68 -3.74 -46.09
N LEU A 218 9.76 -3.49 -44.78
CA LEU A 218 10.59 -4.26 -43.87
C LEU A 218 10.08 -5.71 -43.72
N VAL A 219 8.76 -5.93 -43.62
CA VAL A 219 8.17 -7.28 -43.58
C VAL A 219 8.53 -8.07 -44.83
N THR A 220 8.45 -7.44 -46.00
CA THR A 220 8.80 -8.08 -47.28
C THR A 220 10.29 -8.45 -47.31
N LEU A 221 11.15 -7.55 -46.84
CA LEU A 221 12.59 -7.79 -46.75
C LEU A 221 12.92 -8.96 -45.80
N LEU A 222 12.33 -8.99 -44.61
CA LEU A 222 12.55 -10.07 -43.63
C LEU A 222 12.10 -11.42 -44.17
N ARG A 223 10.93 -11.48 -44.82
CA ARG A 223 10.43 -12.73 -45.45
C ARG A 223 11.37 -13.22 -46.56
N GLN A 224 11.95 -12.30 -47.34
CA GLN A 224 12.93 -12.63 -48.38
C GLN A 224 14.26 -13.13 -47.79
N CYS A 225 14.75 -12.50 -46.72
CA CYS A 225 16.02 -12.88 -46.11
C CYS A 225 15.96 -14.23 -45.40
N ASN A 226 14.91 -14.49 -44.62
CA ASN A 226 14.74 -15.76 -43.93
C ASN A 226 13.27 -16.02 -43.57
N SER A 227 12.53 -16.63 -44.51
CA SER A 227 11.10 -16.89 -44.33
C SER A 227 10.81 -17.79 -43.13
N SER A 228 11.60 -18.83 -42.86
CA SER A 228 11.33 -19.74 -41.74
C SER A 228 11.51 -19.07 -40.39
N LEU A 229 12.52 -18.20 -40.24
CA LEU A 229 12.74 -17.42 -39.03
C LEU A 229 11.65 -16.36 -38.82
N TRP A 230 11.21 -15.70 -39.90
CA TRP A 230 10.12 -14.72 -39.84
C TRP A 230 8.79 -15.36 -39.42
N GLU A 231 8.39 -16.47 -40.05
CA GLU A 231 7.17 -17.19 -39.68
C GLU A 231 7.25 -17.78 -38.26
N GLY A 232 8.44 -18.24 -37.84
CA GLY A 232 8.68 -18.64 -36.44
C GLY A 232 8.47 -17.51 -35.45
N MET A 233 9.00 -16.31 -35.74
CA MET A 233 8.81 -15.12 -34.91
C MET A 233 7.33 -14.70 -34.82
N LEU A 234 6.60 -14.70 -35.95
CA LEU A 234 5.18 -14.37 -35.97
C LEU A 234 4.34 -15.40 -35.21
N SER A 235 4.65 -16.69 -35.33
CA SER A 235 3.99 -17.76 -34.59
C SER A 235 4.16 -17.59 -33.07
N VAL A 236 5.39 -17.32 -32.60
CA VAL A 236 5.65 -17.03 -31.18
C VAL A 236 4.91 -15.78 -30.72
N ARG A 237 4.90 -14.71 -31.53
CA ARG A 237 4.17 -13.49 -31.21
C ARG A 237 2.67 -13.73 -31.09
N ALA A 238 2.06 -14.46 -32.02
CA ALA A 238 0.64 -14.78 -31.99
C ALA A 238 0.27 -15.60 -30.75
N GLN A 239 1.11 -16.57 -30.39
CA GLN A 239 0.95 -17.35 -29.15
C GLN A 239 1.06 -16.46 -27.91
N TRP A 240 2.06 -15.58 -27.84
CA TRP A 240 2.20 -14.62 -26.73
C TRP A 240 1.03 -13.65 -26.63
N GLN A 241 0.50 -13.17 -27.76
CA GLN A 241 -0.66 -12.29 -27.77
C GLN A 241 -1.92 -13.01 -27.24
N LYS A 242 -2.12 -14.27 -27.63
CA LYS A 242 -3.18 -15.13 -27.08
C LYS A 242 -3.01 -15.33 -25.58
N ASP A 243 -1.81 -15.67 -25.12
CA ASP A 243 -1.52 -15.89 -23.70
C ASP A 243 -1.70 -14.60 -22.87
N LEU A 244 -1.34 -13.44 -23.41
CA LEU A 244 -1.54 -12.16 -22.76
C LEU A 244 -3.02 -11.81 -22.59
N VAL A 245 -3.86 -12.11 -23.61
CA VAL A 245 -5.31 -11.95 -23.51
C VAL A 245 -5.88 -12.89 -22.45
N ASN A 246 -5.53 -14.18 -22.49
CA ASN A 246 -5.96 -15.17 -21.49
C ASN A 246 -5.58 -14.74 -20.07
N LYS A 247 -4.34 -14.27 -19.86
CA LYS A 247 -3.86 -13.78 -18.56
C LYS A 247 -4.60 -12.53 -18.09
N ARG A 248 -4.98 -11.64 -19.01
CA ARG A 248 -5.79 -10.45 -18.68
C ARG A 248 -7.20 -10.85 -18.24
N GLU A 249 -7.82 -11.82 -18.90
CA GLU A 249 -9.13 -12.36 -18.54
C GLU A 249 -9.11 -13.09 -17.19
N GLU A 250 -8.08 -13.92 -16.95
CA GLU A 250 -7.85 -14.55 -15.64
C GLU A 250 -7.71 -13.51 -14.52
N LEU A 251 -6.89 -12.48 -14.74
CA LEU A 251 -6.69 -11.40 -13.78
C LEU A 251 -7.99 -10.63 -13.51
N GLN A 252 -8.80 -10.39 -14.54
CA GLN A 252 -10.09 -9.72 -14.39
C GLN A 252 -11.06 -10.59 -13.57
N LYS A 253 -11.14 -11.89 -13.88
CA LYS A 253 -11.95 -12.86 -13.11
C LYS A 253 -11.54 -12.91 -11.64
N THR A 254 -10.24 -12.90 -11.33
CA THR A 254 -9.75 -12.83 -9.94
C THR A 254 -10.11 -11.51 -9.26
N ARG A 255 -10.04 -10.37 -9.97
CA ARG A 255 -10.48 -9.07 -9.42
C ARG A 255 -11.96 -9.09 -9.07
N ASP A 256 -12.80 -9.62 -9.96
CA ASP A 256 -14.24 -9.72 -9.73
C ASP A 256 -14.55 -10.62 -8.53
N GLN A 257 -13.85 -11.74 -8.39
CA GLN A 257 -13.93 -12.60 -7.19
C GLN A 257 -13.52 -11.86 -5.91
N CYS A 258 -12.43 -11.09 -5.93
CA CYS A 258 -12.02 -10.29 -4.78
C CYS A 258 -13.06 -9.22 -4.41
N LEU A 259 -13.75 -8.62 -5.39
CA LEU A 259 -14.83 -7.66 -5.13
C LEU A 259 -16.03 -8.32 -4.44
N VAL A 260 -16.45 -9.50 -4.89
CA VAL A 260 -17.52 -10.28 -4.25
C VAL A 260 -17.16 -10.61 -2.80
N LEU A 261 -15.95 -11.16 -2.57
CA LEU A 261 -15.48 -11.49 -1.22
C LEU A 261 -15.38 -10.26 -0.30
N LYS A 262 -15.01 -9.10 -0.84
CA LYS A 262 -14.97 -7.85 -0.08
C LYS A 262 -16.37 -7.40 0.36
N VAL A 263 -17.37 -7.50 -0.52
CA VAL A 263 -18.76 -7.20 -0.18
C VAL A 263 -19.28 -8.15 0.91
N ASP A 264 -18.98 -9.44 0.80
CA ASP A 264 -19.42 -10.42 1.80
C ASP A 264 -18.71 -10.24 3.15
N ALA A 265 -17.42 -9.87 3.15
CA ALA A 265 -16.70 -9.54 4.37
C ALA A 265 -17.32 -8.32 5.09
N GLU A 266 -17.74 -7.29 4.35
CA GLU A 266 -18.44 -6.14 4.95
C GLU A 266 -19.84 -6.50 5.47
N LYS A 267 -20.59 -7.36 4.76
CA LYS A 267 -21.86 -7.91 5.29
C LYS A 267 -21.65 -8.69 6.58
N GLN A 268 -20.61 -9.52 6.66
CA GLN A 268 -20.27 -10.28 7.87
C GLN A 268 -19.86 -9.37 9.02
N LYS A 269 -19.08 -8.30 8.76
CA LYS A 269 -18.75 -7.30 9.78
C LYS A 269 -19.99 -6.58 10.30
N ALA A 270 -20.93 -6.21 9.42
CA ALA A 270 -22.18 -5.59 9.83
C ALA A 270 -23.00 -6.54 10.72
N ALA A 271 -23.19 -7.79 10.30
CA ALA A 271 -23.88 -8.81 11.08
C ALA A 271 -23.22 -9.07 12.45
N SER A 272 -21.88 -9.08 12.51
CA SER A 272 -21.13 -9.24 13.76
C SER A 272 -21.34 -8.06 14.72
N ARG A 273 -21.37 -6.82 14.23
CA ARG A 273 -21.67 -5.63 15.05
C ARG A 273 -23.09 -5.67 15.61
N ASP A 274 -24.05 -6.15 14.84
CA ASP A 274 -25.44 -6.28 15.30
C ASP A 274 -25.58 -7.39 16.36
N GLN A 275 -24.85 -8.50 16.20
CA GLN A 275 -24.75 -9.53 17.24
C GLN A 275 -24.08 -9.01 18.51
N GLU A 276 -23.00 -8.22 18.40
CA GLU A 276 -22.32 -7.61 19.55
C GLU A 276 -23.26 -6.68 20.33
N LYS A 277 -24.03 -5.83 19.63
CA LYS A 277 -25.06 -4.98 20.26
C LYS A 277 -26.11 -5.82 20.99
N LEU A 278 -26.59 -6.90 20.37
CA LEU A 278 -27.56 -7.81 20.98
C LEU A 278 -26.99 -8.47 22.25
N HIS A 279 -25.75 -8.96 22.19
CA HIS A 279 -25.07 -9.55 23.34
C HIS A 279 -24.85 -8.54 24.47
N LYS A 280 -24.45 -7.31 24.14
CA LYS A 280 -24.31 -6.24 25.12
C LYS A 280 -25.64 -5.93 25.82
N SER A 281 -26.72 -5.79 25.06
CA SER A 281 -28.07 -5.59 25.63
C SER A 281 -28.48 -6.73 26.56
N LYS A 282 -28.22 -7.99 26.17
CA LYS A 282 -28.51 -9.16 27.03
C LYS A 282 -27.66 -9.19 28.30
N MET A 283 -26.38 -8.81 28.20
CA MET A 283 -25.50 -8.72 29.37
C MET A 283 -25.99 -7.66 30.37
N GLU A 284 -26.42 -6.50 29.88
CA GLU A 284 -27.01 -5.45 30.72
C GLU A 284 -28.33 -5.90 31.39
N GLU A 285 -29.17 -6.68 30.69
CA GLU A 285 -30.40 -7.27 31.23
C GLU A 285 -30.11 -8.33 32.32
N LEU A 286 -29.13 -9.21 32.08
CA LEU A 286 -28.68 -10.20 33.05
C LEU A 286 -28.07 -9.54 34.29
N GLN A 287 -27.27 -8.49 34.11
CA GLN A 287 -26.68 -7.74 35.22
C GLN A 287 -27.77 -7.07 36.09
N LYS A 288 -28.81 -6.49 35.48
CA LYS A 288 -29.98 -5.95 36.20
C LYS A 288 -30.72 -7.05 36.97
N SER A 289 -30.91 -8.20 36.34
CA SER A 289 -31.58 -9.36 36.95
C SER A 289 -30.79 -9.92 38.15
N LEU A 290 -29.46 -10.01 38.03
CA LEU A 290 -28.56 -10.43 39.10
C LEU A 290 -28.60 -9.44 40.29
N ALA A 291 -28.51 -8.14 40.03
CA ALA A 291 -28.61 -7.12 41.08
C ALA A 291 -29.95 -7.18 41.83
N LEU A 292 -31.05 -7.48 41.12
CA LEU A 292 -32.37 -7.68 41.70
C LEU A 292 -32.46 -8.98 42.53
N ALA A 293 -31.86 -10.07 42.07
CA ALA A 293 -31.76 -11.33 42.82
C ALA A 293 -30.91 -11.18 44.10
N ASP A 294 -29.80 -10.46 44.03
CA ASP A 294 -28.97 -10.13 45.19
C ASP A 294 -29.74 -9.27 46.21
N GLY A 295 -30.53 -8.30 45.71
CA GLY A 295 -31.43 -7.49 46.54
C GLY A 295 -32.45 -8.35 47.29
N ARG A 296 -33.09 -9.31 46.60
CA ARG A 296 -34.01 -10.28 47.22
C ARG A 296 -33.32 -11.16 48.25
N THR A 297 -32.10 -11.62 47.96
CA THR A 297 -31.31 -12.46 48.87
C THR A 297 -30.95 -11.72 50.15
N ARG A 298 -30.50 -10.47 50.04
CA ARG A 298 -30.24 -9.60 51.22
C ARG A 298 -31.50 -9.36 52.04
N ALA A 299 -32.63 -9.10 51.39
CA ALA A 299 -33.91 -8.92 52.08
C ALA A 299 -34.35 -10.20 52.82
N ALA A 300 -34.20 -11.37 52.19
CA ALA A 300 -34.48 -12.67 52.80
C ALA A 300 -33.55 -12.97 53.99
N GLN A 301 -32.26 -12.65 53.87
CA GLN A 301 -31.29 -12.78 54.98
C GLN A 301 -31.65 -11.86 56.15
N ALA A 302 -31.99 -10.59 55.89
CA ALA A 302 -32.43 -9.66 56.93
C ALA A 302 -33.72 -10.13 57.61
N MET A 303 -34.66 -10.69 56.86
CA MET A 303 -35.89 -11.28 57.40
C MET A 303 -35.58 -12.52 58.26
N ALA A 304 -34.69 -13.40 57.81
CA ALA A 304 -34.24 -14.57 58.59
C ALA A 304 -33.59 -14.15 59.91
N GLN A 305 -32.70 -13.14 59.89
CA GLN A 305 -32.09 -12.60 61.11
C GLN A 305 -33.12 -12.00 62.08
N ARG A 306 -34.17 -11.33 61.58
CA ARG A 306 -35.28 -10.82 62.41
C ARG A 306 -36.06 -11.97 63.04
N LEU A 307 -36.35 -13.03 62.28
CA LEU A 307 -37.04 -14.21 62.79
C LEU A 307 -36.19 -14.96 63.82
N ASP A 308 -34.88 -15.08 63.64
CA ASP A 308 -33.97 -15.67 64.62
C ASP A 308 -33.98 -14.87 65.93
N LYS A 309 -33.87 -13.54 65.86
CA LYS A 309 -33.97 -12.66 67.03
C LYS A 309 -35.31 -12.80 67.77
N LEU A 310 -36.42 -12.82 67.04
CA LEU A 310 -37.76 -13.04 67.62
C LEU A 310 -37.87 -14.42 68.26
N THR A 311 -37.32 -15.45 67.61
CA THR A 311 -37.32 -16.82 68.13
C THR A 311 -36.53 -16.91 69.44
N CYS A 312 -35.35 -16.29 69.51
CA CYS A 312 -34.56 -16.22 70.73
C CYS A 312 -35.30 -15.47 71.85
N SER A 313 -35.95 -14.33 71.55
CA SER A 313 -36.75 -13.59 72.54
C SER A 313 -37.91 -14.44 73.07
N LEU A 314 -38.68 -15.07 72.18
CA LEU A 314 -39.79 -15.94 72.56
C LEU A 314 -39.32 -17.15 73.39
N GLN A 315 -38.17 -17.73 73.06
CA GLN A 315 -37.58 -18.80 73.88
C GLN A 315 -37.19 -18.31 75.28
N GLN A 316 -36.60 -17.11 75.39
CA GLN A 316 -36.29 -16.51 76.69
C GLN A 316 -37.56 -16.20 77.50
N ASP A 317 -38.59 -15.67 76.87
CA ASP A 317 -39.86 -15.35 77.53
C ASP A 317 -40.58 -16.63 77.99
N LEU A 318 -40.61 -17.68 77.17
CA LEU A 318 -41.12 -18.99 77.56
C LEU A 318 -40.34 -19.60 78.73
N LEU A 319 -39.01 -19.42 78.78
CA LEU A 319 -38.20 -19.87 79.91
C LEU A 319 -38.52 -19.08 81.19
N LYS A 320 -38.69 -17.75 81.09
CA LYS A 320 -39.11 -16.90 82.22
C LYS A 320 -40.49 -17.28 82.73
N GLU A 321 -41.46 -17.46 81.84
CA GLU A 321 -42.83 -17.84 82.20
C GLU A 321 -42.89 -19.24 82.83
N LYS A 322 -42.10 -20.20 82.31
CA LYS A 322 -41.94 -21.52 82.96
C LYS A 322 -41.31 -21.40 84.34
N ALA A 323 -40.28 -20.57 84.53
CA ALA A 323 -39.66 -20.35 85.82
C ALA A 323 -40.64 -19.72 86.83
N SER A 324 -41.42 -18.72 86.41
CA SER A 324 -42.49 -18.12 87.22
C SER A 324 -43.60 -19.11 87.55
N GLY A 325 -43.98 -19.98 86.60
CA GLY A 325 -44.97 -21.03 86.81
C GLY A 325 -44.50 -22.12 87.77
N VAL A 326 -43.21 -22.46 87.76
CA VAL A 326 -42.60 -23.37 88.75
C VAL A 326 -42.56 -22.71 90.13
N GLN A 327 -42.16 -21.44 90.23
CA GLN A 327 -42.20 -20.69 91.49
C GLN A 327 -43.63 -20.58 92.04
N LEU A 328 -44.64 -20.31 91.21
CA LEU A 328 -46.04 -20.29 91.61
C LEU A 328 -46.54 -21.65 92.10
N LYS A 329 -46.08 -22.75 91.47
CA LYS A 329 -46.34 -24.09 91.98
C LYS A 329 -45.63 -24.32 93.31
N GLU A 330 -44.35 -23.98 93.45
CA GLU A 330 -43.61 -24.14 94.70
C GLU A 330 -44.18 -23.29 95.85
N THR A 331 -44.70 -22.08 95.59
CA THR A 331 -45.37 -21.26 96.60
C THR A 331 -46.77 -21.77 96.96
N ASN A 332 -47.50 -22.35 96.00
CA ASN A 332 -48.84 -22.92 96.27
C ASN A 332 -48.78 -24.33 96.86
N THR A 333 -47.68 -25.08 96.70
CA THR A 333 -47.57 -26.45 97.24
C THR A 333 -47.17 -26.48 98.73
N LYS A 334 -47.01 -25.31 99.39
CA LYS A 334 -46.80 -25.19 100.85
C LYS A 334 -48.05 -24.85 101.68
N LYS A 335 -49.23 -24.76 101.06
CA LYS A 335 -50.52 -24.66 101.75
C LYS A 335 -51.60 -25.25 100.85
N GLU A 336 -52.01 -26.50 101.07
CA GLU A 336 -53.39 -26.97 100.84
C GLU A 336 -53.53 -28.47 101.16
N ASN A 337 -53.77 -28.75 102.45
CA ASN A 337 -54.70 -29.79 102.85
C ASN A 337 -56.07 -29.11 102.96
N GLN A 338 -56.95 -29.23 101.95
CA GLN A 338 -58.41 -29.30 102.11
C GLN A 338 -59.13 -29.35 100.75
N PRO A 339 -60.24 -30.10 100.63
CA PRO A 339 -60.86 -30.40 99.34
C PRO A 339 -61.94 -29.39 98.93
N ALA A 340 -62.03 -29.20 97.61
CA ALA A 340 -63.22 -28.93 96.81
C ALA A 340 -64.18 -27.79 97.25
N LYS A 341 -64.11 -26.66 96.54
CA LYS A 341 -65.28 -25.87 96.08
C LYS A 341 -64.92 -25.18 94.75
N SER A 342 -65.74 -25.43 93.73
CA SER A 342 -65.52 -25.00 92.34
C SER A 342 -65.71 -23.50 92.18
N ASP A 343 -64.62 -22.76 91.99
CA ASP A 343 -64.63 -21.30 91.88
C ASP A 343 -64.64 -20.85 90.40
N PRO A 344 -65.51 -19.92 89.96
CA PRO A 344 -65.63 -19.47 88.56
C PRO A 344 -64.31 -18.97 87.97
N VAL A 345 -63.40 -18.50 88.82
CA VAL A 345 -62.05 -18.04 88.50
C VAL A 345 -61.20 -19.15 87.90
N THR A 346 -61.35 -20.40 88.36
CA THR A 346 -60.61 -21.56 87.81
C THR A 346 -61.06 -21.91 86.39
N SER A 347 -62.32 -21.64 86.01
CA SER A 347 -62.79 -21.90 84.64
C SER A 347 -62.19 -20.91 83.63
N LYS A 348 -62.08 -19.63 84.00
CA LYS A 348 -61.51 -18.58 83.15
C LYS A 348 -60.01 -18.79 82.92
N LEU A 349 -59.28 -19.17 83.97
CA LEU A 349 -57.87 -19.57 83.89
C LEU A 349 -57.67 -20.82 83.02
N ARG A 350 -58.50 -21.87 83.17
CA ARG A 350 -58.40 -23.05 82.28
C ARG A 350 -58.64 -22.70 80.82
N LYS A 351 -59.59 -21.80 80.53
CA LYS A 351 -59.85 -21.33 79.16
C LYS A 351 -58.65 -20.56 78.61
N GLN A 352 -58.09 -19.64 79.38
CA GLN A 352 -56.88 -18.89 78.98
C GLN A 352 -55.67 -19.82 78.75
N ILE A 353 -55.45 -20.82 79.61
CA ILE A 353 -54.40 -21.83 79.43
C ILE A 353 -54.65 -22.67 78.16
N GLY A 354 -55.91 -23.02 77.87
CA GLY A 354 -56.30 -23.71 76.65
C GLY A 354 -55.99 -22.89 75.39
N ASP A 355 -56.35 -21.60 75.39
CA ASP A 355 -56.09 -20.68 74.29
C ASP A 355 -54.59 -20.44 74.10
N LEU A 356 -53.82 -20.30 75.18
CA LEU A 356 -52.36 -20.18 75.12
C LEU A 356 -51.72 -21.43 74.53
N ASN A 357 -52.11 -22.62 75.00
CA ASN A 357 -51.60 -23.89 74.49
C ASN A 357 -51.91 -24.07 73.00
N LYS A 358 -53.08 -23.64 72.54
CA LYS A 358 -53.45 -23.64 71.12
C LYS A 358 -52.56 -22.67 70.32
N MET A 359 -52.31 -21.48 70.85
CA MET A 359 -51.44 -20.49 70.22
C MET A 359 -49.98 -20.98 70.12
N VAL A 360 -49.45 -21.58 71.19
CA VAL A 360 -48.10 -22.18 71.22
C VAL A 360 -47.99 -23.28 70.18
N LYS A 361 -48.95 -24.21 70.11
CA LYS A 361 -48.97 -25.26 69.08
C LYS A 361 -48.98 -24.69 67.66
N ASN A 362 -49.79 -23.67 67.40
CA ASN A 362 -49.83 -23.01 66.09
C ASN A 362 -48.50 -22.32 65.74
N LYS A 363 -47.84 -21.67 66.70
CA LYS A 363 -46.53 -21.03 66.50
C LYS A 363 -45.41 -22.05 66.28
N GLU A 364 -45.44 -23.17 67.00
CA GLU A 364 -44.51 -24.28 66.80
C GLU A 364 -44.65 -24.89 65.41
N GLN A 365 -45.89 -25.07 64.93
CA GLN A 365 -46.16 -25.58 63.59
C GLN A 365 -45.65 -24.61 62.52
N ALA A 366 -45.94 -23.31 62.64
CA ALA A 366 -45.43 -22.29 61.71
C ALA A 366 -43.89 -22.22 61.72
N LEU A 367 -43.25 -22.42 62.87
CA LEU A 367 -41.79 -22.47 62.97
C LEU A 367 -41.22 -23.71 62.25
N LYS A 368 -41.88 -24.88 62.37
CA LYS A 368 -41.49 -26.09 61.64
C LYS A 368 -41.59 -25.89 60.13
N GLU A 369 -42.68 -25.29 59.65
CA GLU A 369 -42.90 -24.99 58.23
C GLU A 369 -41.85 -24.00 57.70
N SER A 370 -41.60 -22.91 58.44
CA SER A 370 -40.58 -21.93 58.08
C SER A 370 -39.16 -22.55 58.00
N LYS A 371 -38.81 -23.43 58.95
CA LYS A 371 -37.54 -24.18 58.92
C LYS A 371 -37.46 -25.10 57.68
N ALA A 372 -38.53 -25.78 57.33
CA ALA A 372 -38.58 -26.63 56.14
C ALA A 372 -38.36 -25.81 54.85
N THR A 373 -39.01 -24.66 54.71
CA THR A 373 -38.83 -23.76 53.56
C THR A 373 -37.41 -23.20 53.48
N ASN A 374 -36.84 -22.77 54.61
CA ASN A 374 -35.46 -22.25 54.65
C ASN A 374 -34.44 -23.33 54.28
N ASN A 375 -34.63 -24.57 54.74
CA ASN A 375 -33.80 -25.70 54.33
C ASN A 375 -33.91 -26.00 52.83
N LYS A 376 -35.10 -25.88 52.24
CA LYS A 376 -35.31 -26.04 50.79
C LYS A 376 -34.57 -24.96 49.99
N VAL A 377 -34.62 -23.70 50.42
CA VAL A 377 -33.88 -22.59 49.78
C VAL A 377 -32.37 -22.80 49.91
N LYS A 378 -31.87 -23.20 51.08
CA LYS A 378 -30.44 -23.51 51.28
C LYS A 378 -29.96 -24.65 50.39
N ALA A 379 -30.78 -25.69 50.19
CA ALA A 379 -30.46 -26.79 49.29
C ALA A 379 -30.37 -26.33 47.83
N ALA A 380 -31.32 -25.51 47.37
CA ALA A 380 -31.31 -24.95 46.02
C ALA A 380 -30.06 -24.10 45.75
N LEU A 381 -29.70 -23.21 46.69
CA LEU A 381 -28.49 -22.37 46.58
C LEU A 381 -27.20 -23.20 46.55
N ARG A 382 -27.12 -24.32 47.27
CA ARG A 382 -25.95 -25.23 47.20
C ARG A 382 -25.84 -25.90 45.84
N SER A 383 -26.97 -26.34 45.27
CA SER A 383 -27.01 -26.95 43.94
C SER A 383 -26.57 -25.96 42.84
N GLU A 384 -27.03 -24.72 42.91
CA GLU A 384 -26.66 -23.67 41.95
C GLU A 384 -25.17 -23.30 42.06
N LYS A 385 -24.66 -23.17 43.29
CA LYS A 385 -23.23 -22.93 43.54
C LYS A 385 -22.35 -24.04 42.96
N GLU A 386 -22.76 -25.30 43.08
CA GLU A 386 -21.99 -26.43 42.52
C GLU A 386 -22.03 -26.44 40.99
N ALA A 387 -23.19 -26.16 40.38
CA ALA A 387 -23.31 -26.02 38.92
C ALA A 387 -22.37 -24.92 38.38
N LEU A 388 -22.32 -23.76 39.02
CA LEU A 388 -21.40 -22.68 38.65
C LEU A 388 -19.92 -23.06 38.83
N ARG A 389 -19.60 -23.84 39.86
CA ARG A 389 -18.23 -24.35 40.09
C ARG A 389 -17.78 -25.28 38.95
N ILE A 390 -18.67 -26.15 38.49
CA ILE A 390 -18.41 -27.06 37.37
C ILE A 390 -18.20 -26.26 36.07
N GLU A 391 -19.05 -25.29 35.77
CA GLU A 391 -18.90 -24.45 34.58
C GLU A 391 -17.62 -23.61 34.60
N TYR A 392 -17.27 -23.04 35.77
CA TYR A 392 -16.01 -22.32 35.93
C TYR A 392 -14.79 -23.23 35.71
N ALA A 393 -14.82 -24.46 36.21
CA ALA A 393 -13.76 -25.43 35.98
C ALA A 393 -13.58 -25.74 34.49
N LYS A 394 -14.67 -25.99 33.75
CA LYS A 394 -14.64 -26.21 32.29
C LYS A 394 -14.00 -25.04 31.54
N VAL A 395 -14.39 -23.80 31.86
CA VAL A 395 -13.82 -22.61 31.22
C VAL A 395 -12.33 -22.46 31.54
N LYS A 396 -11.93 -22.72 32.79
CA LYS A 396 -10.53 -22.65 33.22
C LYS A 396 -9.66 -23.71 32.55
N ASP A 397 -10.16 -24.94 32.45
CA ASP A 397 -9.46 -26.05 31.79
C ASP A 397 -9.32 -25.76 30.29
N ALA A 398 -10.39 -25.24 29.66
CA ALA A 398 -10.35 -24.82 28.28
C ALA A 398 -9.29 -23.72 28.04
N PHE A 399 -9.27 -22.68 28.88
CA PHE A 399 -8.27 -21.61 28.78
C PHE A 399 -6.84 -22.13 29.00
N THR A 400 -6.66 -23.11 29.88
CA THR A 400 -5.36 -23.75 30.13
C THR A 400 -4.89 -24.56 28.92
N GLY A 401 -5.80 -25.31 28.29
CA GLY A 401 -5.53 -26.03 27.04
C GLY A 401 -5.16 -25.08 25.89
N PHE A 402 -5.89 -23.97 25.75
CA PHE A 402 -5.58 -22.92 24.78
C PHE A 402 -4.19 -22.31 25.00
N LYS A 403 -3.84 -21.99 26.25
CA LYS A 403 -2.51 -21.44 26.60
C LYS A 403 -1.40 -22.43 26.27
N ARG A 404 -1.60 -23.72 26.53
CA ARG A 404 -0.64 -24.78 26.18
C ARG A 404 -0.45 -24.86 24.66
N TRP A 405 -1.55 -24.87 23.91
CA TRP A 405 -1.51 -24.90 22.45
C TRP A 405 -0.71 -23.74 21.83
N ILE A 406 -0.92 -22.49 22.31
CA ILE A 406 -0.14 -21.33 21.87
C ILE A 406 1.36 -21.51 22.13
N ASN A 407 1.72 -22.05 23.29
CA ASN A 407 3.12 -22.21 23.67
C ASN A 407 3.80 -23.35 22.88
N ASP A 408 3.08 -24.43 22.60
CA ASP A 408 3.61 -25.60 21.87
C ASP A 408 3.71 -25.35 20.35
N THR A 409 2.91 -24.41 19.82
CA THR A 409 3.00 -23.95 18.42
C THR A 409 3.46 -22.49 18.36
N PRO A 410 4.78 -22.20 18.46
CA PRO A 410 5.27 -20.82 18.49
C PRO A 410 5.16 -20.10 17.14
N LYS A 411 4.97 -20.85 16.05
CA LYS A 411 4.89 -20.32 14.68
C LYS A 411 3.58 -20.71 14.00
N CYS A 412 3.03 -19.76 13.24
CA CYS A 412 1.84 -20.02 12.43
C CYS A 412 2.12 -21.15 11.44
N PRO A 413 1.29 -22.22 11.40
CA PRO A 413 1.54 -23.38 10.54
C PRO A 413 1.54 -23.02 9.04
N SER A 414 0.84 -21.95 8.66
CA SER A 414 0.80 -21.47 7.27
C SER A 414 1.99 -20.58 6.91
N CYS A 415 2.32 -19.57 7.71
CA CYS A 415 3.33 -18.57 7.32
C CYS A 415 4.66 -18.67 8.07
N GLN A 416 4.78 -19.59 9.04
CA GLN A 416 5.98 -19.85 9.84
C GLN A 416 6.50 -18.64 10.66
N ARG A 417 5.75 -17.53 10.69
CA ARG A 417 6.05 -16.37 11.55
C ARG A 417 5.60 -16.64 12.97
N GLU A 418 6.25 -16.00 13.93
CA GLU A 418 5.82 -16.00 15.33
C GLU A 418 4.36 -15.57 15.44
N HIS A 419 3.62 -16.27 16.30
CA HIS A 419 2.20 -16.06 16.48
C HIS A 419 1.90 -14.64 16.99
N ASN A 420 1.44 -13.77 16.09
CA ASN A 420 0.72 -12.56 16.44
C ASN A 420 -0.78 -12.87 16.31
N ILE A 421 -1.38 -13.29 17.42
CA ILE A 421 -2.71 -13.91 17.47
C ILE A 421 -3.79 -12.85 17.53
N ARG A 422 -4.79 -12.97 16.63
CA ARG A 422 -6.09 -12.32 16.82
C ARG A 422 -7.08 -13.33 17.38
N ILE A 423 -7.65 -12.97 18.52
CA ILE A 423 -8.74 -13.73 19.17
C ILE A 423 -10.04 -13.25 18.54
N GLU A 424 -10.72 -14.16 17.85
CA GLU A 424 -12.03 -13.92 17.25
C GLU A 424 -13.08 -14.73 18.02
N HIS A 425 -13.97 -14.04 18.72
CA HIS A 425 -15.07 -14.67 19.43
C HIS A 425 -16.23 -14.91 18.46
N GLN A 426 -16.52 -16.16 18.11
CA GLN A 426 -17.71 -16.49 17.34
C GLN A 426 -18.84 -17.03 18.22
N ARG A 427 -18.56 -17.83 19.28
CA ARG A 427 -19.54 -18.36 20.26
C ARG A 427 -18.84 -18.70 21.60
N TYR A 428 -19.61 -18.90 22.68
CA TYR A 428 -19.07 -19.24 24.02
C TYR A 428 -18.29 -20.56 24.08
N THR A 429 -18.37 -21.42 23.05
CA THR A 429 -17.76 -22.76 23.03
C THR A 429 -16.55 -22.89 22.09
N SER A 430 -16.17 -21.84 21.37
CA SER A 430 -14.97 -21.86 20.52
C SER A 430 -14.27 -20.50 20.46
N ILE A 431 -12.95 -20.54 20.47
CA ILE A 431 -12.10 -19.37 20.27
C ILE A 431 -11.48 -19.49 18.89
N GLY A 432 -11.83 -18.56 17.99
CA GLY A 432 -11.19 -18.44 16.69
C GLY A 432 -9.81 -17.83 16.85
N VAL A 433 -8.80 -18.47 16.29
CA VAL A 433 -7.42 -17.97 16.30
C VAL A 433 -7.00 -17.69 14.87
N ALA A 434 -6.72 -16.43 14.57
CA ALA A 434 -6.22 -16.00 13.27
C ALA A 434 -4.77 -15.50 13.37
N CYS A 435 -3.99 -15.79 12.34
CA CYS A 435 -2.67 -15.19 12.17
C CYS A 435 -2.82 -13.73 11.72
N ALA A 436 -2.16 -12.78 12.38
CA ALA A 436 -2.19 -11.38 11.94
C ALA A 436 -1.49 -11.14 10.59
N HIS A 437 -0.68 -12.09 10.11
CA HIS A 437 0.16 -11.94 8.92
C HIS A 437 -0.32 -12.72 7.70
N CYS A 438 -1.19 -13.71 7.86
CA CYS A 438 -1.71 -14.51 6.75
C CYS A 438 -3.17 -14.87 6.99
N PRO A 439 -3.95 -15.21 5.94
CA PRO A 439 -5.37 -15.54 6.07
C PRO A 439 -5.63 -16.91 6.73
N PHE A 440 -4.60 -17.56 7.29
CA PHE A 440 -4.77 -18.81 8.01
C PHE A 440 -5.57 -18.59 9.29
N ARG A 441 -6.66 -19.35 9.41
CA ARG A 441 -7.59 -19.33 10.52
C ARG A 441 -7.73 -20.74 11.02
N THR A 442 -7.53 -20.93 12.31
CA THR A 442 -7.80 -22.21 12.98
C THR A 442 -8.84 -21.98 14.07
N MET A 443 -9.72 -22.95 14.26
CA MET A 443 -10.70 -22.94 15.33
C MET A 443 -10.20 -23.86 16.43
N TRP A 444 -10.07 -23.30 17.63
CA TRP A 444 -9.79 -24.10 18.81
C TRP A 444 -11.14 -24.48 19.44
N TYR A 445 -11.43 -25.77 19.45
CA TYR A 445 -12.58 -26.36 20.14
C TYR A 445 -12.07 -26.95 21.45
N GLY A 446 -12.62 -26.50 22.57
CA GLY A 446 -12.05 -26.83 23.89
C GLY A 446 -12.21 -28.25 24.38
N ALA A 447 -12.53 -29.20 23.50
CA ALA A 447 -12.83 -30.58 23.84
C ALA A 447 -11.83 -31.62 23.28
N ASP A 448 -10.89 -31.25 22.41
CA ASP A 448 -10.18 -32.24 21.57
C ASP A 448 -8.75 -32.62 22.03
N THR A 449 -8.39 -32.50 23.31
CA THR A 449 -7.01 -32.84 23.75
C THR A 449 -6.80 -34.22 24.38
N ASP A 450 -7.80 -35.10 24.41
CA ASP A 450 -7.66 -36.44 25.03
C ASP A 450 -7.59 -37.64 24.07
N ASP A 451 -7.73 -37.46 22.74
CA ASP A 451 -7.59 -38.58 21.80
C ASP A 451 -6.33 -38.46 20.94
N GLY A 452 -5.25 -39.06 21.42
CA GLY A 452 -4.08 -39.36 20.60
C GLY A 452 -4.46 -40.29 19.44
N LYS A 453 -4.53 -39.75 18.22
CA LYS A 453 -4.34 -40.43 16.92
C LYS A 453 -4.49 -39.42 15.76
N ALA A 454 -3.36 -38.93 15.25
CA ALA A 454 -3.16 -38.51 13.86
C ALA A 454 -1.68 -38.69 13.52
#